data_AF-A0A3B9I0N1-F1
#
_entry.id   AF-A0A3B9I0N1-F1
#
_cell.length_a   1.000
_cell.length_b   1.000
_cell.length_c   1.000
_cell.angle_alpha   90.00
_cell.angle_beta   90.00
_cell.angle_gamma   90.00
#
_symmetry.space_group_name_H-M   'P 1'
#
loop_
_entity.id
_entity.type
_entity.pdbx_description
1 polymer ?
#
loop_
_entity_poly.entity_id
_entity_poly.type
_entity_poly.pdbx_seq_one_letter_code
_entity_poly.pdbx_strand_id
1 'polypeptide(L)' 'MSDARKQLGNNGEDLALNHLEKLGMQLVDRNYRWRGGEIDLI' A
#
# COMPACT_ATOMS: atom_id res chain seq x y z
N MET A 1 11.33 0.38 15.11
CA MET A 1 10.28 -0.56 14.63
C MET A 1 10.95 -1.90 14.41
N SER A 2 10.40 -3.00 14.92
CA SER A 2 10.93 -4.32 14.60
C SER A 2 10.67 -4.65 13.13
N ASP A 3 11.62 -5.33 12.48
CA ASP A 3 11.51 -5.70 11.06
C ASP A 3 10.25 -6.52 10.76
N ALA A 4 9.80 -7.32 11.73
CA ALA A 4 8.56 -8.08 11.65
C ALA A 4 7.30 -7.20 11.47
N ARG A 5 7.23 -6.02 12.13
CA ARG A 5 6.08 -5.11 11.97
C ARG A 5 6.07 -4.44 10.60
N LYS A 6 7.25 -4.11 10.06
CA LYS A 6 7.38 -3.55 8.71
C LYS A 6 6.98 -4.58 7.65
N GLN A 7 7.47 -5.82 7.76
CA GLN A 7 7.06 -6.90 6.86
C GLN A 7 5.56 -7.15 6.91
N LEU A 8 4.96 -7.14 8.11
CA LEU A 8 3.53 -7.31 8.24
C LEU A 8 2.75 -6.18 7.52
N GLY A 9 3.20 -4.93 7.64
CA GLY A 9 2.61 -3.79 6.93
C GLY A 9 2.70 -3.97 5.40
N ASN A 10 3.90 -4.22 4.89
CA ASN A 10 4.14 -4.42 3.46
C ASN A 10 3.27 -5.56 2.87
N ASN A 11 3.17 -6.68 3.61
CA ASN A 11 2.33 -7.80 3.18
C ASN A 11 0.84 -7.42 3.11
N GLY A 12 0.37 -6.58 4.03
CA GLY A 12 -0.99 -6.06 4.02
C GLY A 12 -1.26 -5.16 2.81
N GLU A 13 -0.34 -4.25 2.51
CA GLU A 13 -0.40 -3.38 1.33
C GLU A 13 -0.41 -4.21 0.03
N ASP A 14 0.43 -5.23 -0.07
CA ASP A 14 0.47 -6.11 -1.24
C ASP A 14 -0.82 -6.92 -1.41
N LEU A 15 -1.42 -7.39 -0.32
CA LEU A 15 -2.73 -8.06 -0.37
C LEU A 15 -3.83 -7.11 -0.83
N ALA A 16 -3.82 -5.86 -0.35
CA ALA A 16 -4.76 -4.83 -0.75
C ALA A 16 -4.62 -4.51 -2.25
N LEU A 17 -3.40 -4.31 -2.75
CA LEU A 17 -3.18 -4.06 -4.17
C LEU A 17 -3.69 -5.22 -5.03
N ASN A 18 -3.31 -6.45 -4.70
CA ASN A 18 -3.75 -7.63 -5.45
C ASN A 18 -5.28 -7.75 -5.51
N HIS A 19 -6.00 -7.32 -4.46
CA HIS A 19 -7.45 -7.29 -4.46
C HIS A 19 -7.99 -6.21 -5.42
N LEU A 20 -7.42 -5.00 -5.39
CA LEU A 20 -7.83 -3.89 -6.25
C LEU A 20 -7.55 -4.18 -7.73
N GLU A 21 -6.39 -4.78 -8.05
CA GLU A 21 -6.05 -5.21 -9.42
C GLU A 21 -7.03 -6.25 -9.96
N LYS A 22 -7.47 -7.20 -9.11
CA LYS A 22 -8.51 -8.18 -9.48
C LYS A 22 -9.88 -7.54 -9.76
N LEU A 23 -10.15 -6.37 -9.16
CA LEU A 23 -11.34 -5.58 -9.46
C LEU A 23 -11.17 -4.72 -10.73
N GLY A 24 -10.02 -4.80 -11.40
CA GLY A 24 -9.75 -4.07 -12.64
C GLY A 24 -9.15 -2.68 -12.42
N MET A 25 -8.71 -2.36 -11.21
CA MET A 25 -7.99 -1.12 -10.93
C MET A 25 -6.51 -1.25 -11.32
N GLN A 26 -5.86 -0.13 -11.59
CA GLN A 26 -4.43 -0.07 -11.88
C GLN A 26 -3.75 0.79 -10.81
N LEU A 27 -2.62 0.31 -10.31
CA LEU A 27 -1.75 1.10 -9.44
C LEU A 27 -1.15 2.28 -10.22
N VAL A 28 -1.31 3.48 -9.66
CA VAL A 28 -0.73 4.74 -10.13
C VAL A 28 0.49 5.10 -9.29
N ASP A 29 0.40 4.99 -7.96
CA ASP A 29 1.53 5.30 -7.06
C ASP A 29 1.45 4.53 -5.73
N ARG A 30 2.60 4.30 -5.08
CA ARG A 30 2.69 3.67 -3.75
C ARG A 30 3.33 4.61 -2.75
N ASN A 31 2.89 4.55 -1.50
CA ASN A 31 3.43 5.34 -0.38
C ASN A 31 3.42 6.84 -0.70
N TYR A 32 2.31 7.33 -1.28
CA TYR A 32 2.17 8.73 -1.65
C TYR A 32 2.08 9.60 -0.41
N ARG A 33 2.92 10.63 -0.34
CA ARG A 33 3.02 11.53 0.81
C ARG A 33 2.92 12.97 0.36
N TRP A 34 2.17 13.76 1.11
CA TRP A 34 2.14 15.20 0.98
C TRP A 34 2.10 15.86 2.35
N ARG A 35 2.09 17.20 2.39
CA ARG A 35 2.15 17.95 3.65
C ARG A 35 1.01 17.64 4.64
N GLY A 36 -0.14 17.16 4.16
CA GLY A 36 -1.33 16.92 4.98
C GLY A 36 -1.58 15.47 5.36
N GLY A 37 -0.77 14.52 4.88
CA GLY A 37 -1.02 13.10 5.12
C GLY A 37 -0.30 12.19 4.14
N GLU A 38 -0.76 10.94 4.13
CA GLU A 38 -0.26 9.89 3.26
C GLU A 38 -1.40 9.00 2.75
N ILE A 39 -1.17 8.37 1.60
CA ILE A 39 -2.01 7.35 0.99
C ILE A 39 -1.09 6.20 0.58
N ASP A 40 -1.39 4.98 1.02
CA ASP A 40 -0.53 3.82 0.76
C ASP A 40 -0.57 3.39 -0.71
N LEU A 41 -1.76 3.40 -1.34
CA LEU A 41 -1.97 3.03 -2.74
C LEU A 41 -2.88 4.06 -3.44
N ILE A 42 -2.45 4.57 -4.59
CA ILE A 42 -3.24 5.40 -5.52
C ILE A 42 -3.50 4.60 -6.79
#